data_AF-A4BMP2-F1
#
_entry.id   AF-A4BMP2-F1
#
_cell.length_a   1.000
_cell.length_b   1.000
_cell.length_c   1.000
_cell.angle_alpha   90.00
_cell.angle_beta   90.00
_cell.angle_gamma   90.00
#
_symmetry.space_group_name_H-M   'P 1'
#
loop_
_entity.id
_entity.type
_entity.pdbx_description
1 polymer ?
#
loop_
_entity_poly.entity_id
_entity_poly.type
_entity_poly.pdbx_seq_one_letter_code
_entity_poly.pdbx_strand_id
1 'polypeptide(L)' 'MALGIRTRQAILTAISSKSYWRLSRTLATHSGMSNDWLKQQGLISFRDLWMKAQGYL' A
#
# COMPACT_ATOMS: atom_id res chain seq x y z
N MET A 1 -14.61 -7.11 -2.74
CA MET A 1 -13.61 -6.25 -2.05
C MET A 1 -12.25 -6.95 -2.15
N ALA A 2 -11.51 -6.71 -3.23
CA ALA A 2 -10.33 -7.52 -3.57
C ALA A 2 -9.11 -7.32 -2.64
N LEU A 3 -9.07 -6.21 -1.90
CA LEU A 3 -7.88 -5.75 -1.14
C LEU A 3 -8.04 -5.84 0.39
N GLY A 4 -9.06 -6.53 0.90
CA GLY A 4 -9.25 -6.72 2.35
C GLY A 4 -9.77 -5.49 3.14
N ILE A 5 -10.09 -4.37 2.48
CA ILE A 5 -10.66 -3.19 3.15
C ILE A 5 -12.18 -3.25 3.28
N ARG A 6 -12.71 -2.64 4.35
CA ARG A 6 -14.15 -2.47 4.55
C ARG A 6 -14.76 -1.61 3.44
N THR A 7 -15.87 -2.04 2.84
CA THR A 7 -16.57 -1.36 1.73
C THR A 7 -16.84 0.11 2.01
N ARG A 8 -17.36 0.39 3.20
CA ARG A 8 -17.67 1.76 3.62
C ARG A 8 -16.43 2.66 3.58
N GLN A 9 -15.30 2.14 4.05
CA GLN A 9 -14.05 2.89 4.08
C GLN A 9 -13.49 3.12 2.67
N ALA A 10 -13.62 2.12 1.78
CA ALA A 10 -13.26 2.24 0.38
C ALA A 10 -14.04 3.36 -0.31
N ILE A 11 -15.37 3.35 -0.15
CA ILE A 11 -16.28 4.33 -0.76
C ILE A 11 -15.96 5.74 -0.24
N LEU A 12 -15.88 5.91 1.07
CA LEU A 12 -15.60 7.22 1.69
C LEU A 12 -14.24 7.80 1.26
N THR A 13 -13.25 6.94 1.01
CA THR A 13 -11.93 7.38 0.56
C THR A 13 -11.95 7.76 -0.92
N ALA A 14 -12.66 6.97 -1.74
CA ALA A 14 -12.80 7.22 -3.18
C ALA A 14 -13.53 8.53 -3.50
N ILE A 15 -14.58 8.88 -2.74
CA ILE A 15 -15.35 10.12 -2.94
C ILE A 15 -14.74 11.35 -2.24
N SER A 16 -13.63 11.18 -1.52
CA SER A 16 -13.06 12.30 -0.76
C SER A 16 -12.40 13.31 -1.70
N SER A 17 -12.61 14.60 -1.46
CA SER A 17 -11.95 15.69 -2.20
C SER A 17 -10.48 15.89 -1.80
N LYS A 18 -9.82 14.86 -1.24
CA LYS A 18 -8.41 14.95 -0.82
C LYS A 18 -7.53 14.82 -2.05
N SER A 19 -6.57 15.74 -2.20
CA SER A 19 -5.52 15.63 -3.22
C SER A 19 -4.74 14.32 -3.08
N TYR A 20 -4.20 13.82 -4.19
CA TYR A 20 -3.48 12.54 -4.30
C TYR A 20 -2.45 12.34 -3.20
N TRP A 21 -1.65 13.37 -2.90
CA TRP A 21 -0.65 13.28 -1.83
C TRP A 21 -1.28 12.97 -0.47
N ARG A 22 -2.36 13.68 -0.13
CA ARG A 22 -3.06 13.47 1.13
C ARG A 22 -3.80 12.12 1.15
N LEU A 23 -4.28 11.67 0.00
CA LEU A 23 -4.97 10.38 -0.16
C LEU A 23 -4.01 9.21 0.04
N SER A 24 -2.81 9.27 -0.54
CA SER A 24 -1.79 8.23 -0.46
C SER A 24 -1.44 7.84 0.98
N ARG A 25 -1.53 8.81 1.91
CA ARG A 25 -1.19 8.67 3.33
C ARG A 25 -2.37 8.29 4.21
N THR A 26 -3.55 8.03 3.62
CA THR A 26 -4.71 7.63 4.41
C THR A 26 -4.65 6.16 4.80
N LEU A 27 -5.19 5.83 5.98
CA LEU A 27 -5.25 4.45 6.45
C LEU A 27 -5.97 3.53 5.45
N ALA A 28 -7.02 4.03 4.80
CA ALA A 28 -7.75 3.27 3.79
C ALA A 28 -6.87 2.86 2.60
N THR A 29 -6.05 3.78 2.10
CA THR A 29 -5.08 3.51 1.05
C THR A 29 -3.99 2.55 1.52
N HIS A 30 -3.43 2.76 2.72
CA HIS A 30 -2.41 1.85 3.27
C HIS A 30 -2.92 0.44 3.57
N SER A 31 -4.18 0.30 4.03
CA SER A 31 -4.78 -1.00 4.29
C SER A 31 -5.16 -1.74 3.00
N GLY A 32 -5.52 -1.02 1.93
CA GLY A 32 -5.83 -1.65 0.64
C GLY A 32 -4.58 -1.94 -0.19
N MET A 33 -3.67 -0.99 -0.27
CA MET A 33 -2.39 -1.09 -0.97
C MET A 33 -1.29 -1.42 0.04
N SER A 34 -1.41 -2.58 0.68
CA SER A 34 -0.40 -3.06 1.63
C SER A 34 0.91 -3.40 0.91
N ASN A 35 2.02 -3.48 1.66
CA ASN A 35 3.31 -3.88 1.10
C ASN A 35 3.25 -5.26 0.44
N ASP A 36 2.47 -6.18 0.98
CA ASP A 36 2.30 -7.52 0.41
C ASP A 36 1.56 -7.47 -0.92
N TRP A 37 0.51 -6.65 -1.01
CA TRP A 37 -0.17 -6.43 -2.27
C TRP A 37 0.74 -5.76 -3.30
N LEU A 38 1.51 -4.75 -2.89
CA LEU A 38 2.49 -4.08 -3.77
C LEU A 38 3.58 -5.05 -4.26
N LYS A 39 4.06 -5.96 -3.40
CA LYS A 39 4.98 -7.04 -3.78
C LYS A 39 4.37 -7.96 -4.83
N GLN A 40 3.08 -8.31 -4.71
CA GLN A 40 2.35 -9.09 -5.73
C GLN A 40 2.22 -8.34 -7.06
N GLN A 41 2.17 -7.00 -7.05
CA GLN A 41 2.21 -6.18 -8.26
C GLN A 41 3.62 -6.09 -8.88
N GLY A 42 4.63 -6.72 -8.29
CA GLY A 42 6.02 -6.70 -8.77
C GLY A 42 6.89 -5.61 -8.13
N LEU A 43 6.41 -4.89 -7.11
CA LEU A 43 7.23 -3.92 -6.39
C LEU A 43 8.27 -4.64 -5.52
N ILE A 44 9.54 -4.42 -5.82
CA ILE A 44 10.65 -4.94 -5.04
C ILE A 44 10.94 -3.99 -3.87
N SER A 45 11.04 -4.56 -2.66
CA SER A 45 11.42 -3.80 -1.47
C SER A 45 12.91 -3.44 -1.52
N PHE A 46 13.23 -2.15 -1.43
CA PHE A 46 14.61 -1.67 -1.33
C PHE A 46 15.34 -2.26 -0.11
N ARG A 47 14.64 -2.41 1.02
CA ARG A 47 15.19 -3.03 2.23
C ARG A 47 15.64 -4.47 1.96
N ASP A 48 14.84 -5.22 1.21
CA ASP A 48 15.14 -6.63 0.92
C ASP A 48 16.37 -6.74 0.00
N LEU A 49 16.50 -5.82 -0.97
CA LEU A 49 17.70 -5.70 -1.80
C LEU A 49 18.95 -5.32 -0.99
N TRP A 50 18.80 -4.37 -0.08
CA TRP A 50 19.90 -3.92 0.77
C TRP A 50 20.40 -5.02 1.71
N MET A 51 19.48 -5.76 2.35
CA MET A 51 19.86 -6.89 3.20
C MET A 51 20.60 -7.99 2.41
N LYS A 52 20.15 -8.26 1.19
CA LYS A 52 20.83 -9.21 0.29
C LYS A 52 22.24 -8.73 -0.07
N ALA A 53 22.43 -7.44 -0.31
CA ALA A 53 23.75 -6.88 -0.62
C ALA A 53 24.71 -6.89 0.58
N GLN A 54 24.19 -6.77 1.80
CA GLN A 54 25.00 -6.79 3.03
C GLN A 54 25.25 -8.20 3.60
N GLY A 55 24.69 -9.25 3.00
CA GLY A 55 24.90 -10.64 3.44
C GLY A 55 24.13 -11.02 4.71
N TYR A 56 23.03 -10.33 5.01
CA TYR A 56 22.13 -10.70 6.13
C TYR A 56 21.15 -11.83 5.79
N LEU A 57 21.11 -12.25 4.52
CA LEU A 57 20.26 -13.32 3.99
C LEU A 57 21.12 -14.51 3.54
#